data_AF-A0A539D6B7-F1
#
_entry.id   AF-A0A539D6B7-F1
#
_cell.length_a   1.000
_cell.length_b   1.000
_cell.length_c   1.000
_cell.angle_alpha   90.00
_cell.angle_beta   90.00
_cell.angle_gamma   90.00
#
_symmetry.space_group_name_H-M   'P 1'
#
loop_
_entity.id
_entity.type
_entity.pdbx_description
1 polymer ?
#
loop_
_entity_poly.entity_id
_entity_poly.type
_entity_poly.pdbx_seq_one_letter_code
_entity_poly.pdbx_strand_id
1 'polypeptide(L)'
;MKTRLNARSYALPFAALALFACAKPASDTLAGYGEAQYVYLAAMDGGRIAKLNVREGDVVAAGAVLAELDTARVNAAAQGAGSAEAAQAR
;
A
#
# COMPACT_ATOMS: atom_id res chain seq x y z
N MET A 1 -2.68 -37.44 62.23
CA MET A 1 -1.63 -36.53 62.74
C MET A 1 -1.73 -35.23 61.94
N LYS A 2 -2.23 -34.15 62.54
CA LYS A 2 -2.58 -32.91 61.83
C LYS A 2 -1.33 -32.02 61.71
N THR A 3 -0.75 -31.94 60.51
CA THR A 3 0.40 -31.09 60.20
C THR A 3 0.01 -29.63 60.40
N ARG A 4 0.55 -28.99 61.44
CA ARG A 4 0.33 -27.56 61.68
C ARG A 4 1.18 -26.79 60.66
N LEU A 5 0.54 -26.39 59.55
CA LEU A 5 1.12 -25.48 58.57
C LEU A 5 1.34 -24.12 59.25
N ASN A 6 2.60 -23.81 59.57
CA ASN A 6 2.99 -22.51 60.08
C ASN A 6 2.88 -21.46 58.96
N ALA A 7 2.07 -20.42 59.16
CA ALA A 7 1.88 -19.31 58.22
C ALA A 7 3.21 -18.65 57.79
N ARG A 8 4.26 -18.75 58.63
CA ARG A 8 5.62 -18.30 58.34
C ARG A 8 6.31 -19.03 57.18
N SER A 9 5.98 -20.30 56.93
CA SER A 9 6.59 -21.08 55.83
C SER A 9 6.03 -20.72 54.45
N TYR A 10 4.84 -20.10 54.39
CA TYR A 10 4.23 -19.63 53.14
C TYR A 10 4.62 -18.20 52.76
N ALA A 11 5.21 -17.44 53.69
CA ALA A 11 5.59 -16.05 53.45
C ALA A 11 6.68 -15.93 52.36
N LEU A 12 7.63 -16.86 52.32
CA LEU A 12 8.73 -16.86 51.36
C LEU A 12 8.27 -17.15 49.90
N PRO A 13 7.49 -18.21 49.61
CA PRO A 13 6.99 -18.44 48.25
C PRO A 13 5.96 -17.39 47.82
N PHE A 14 5.17 -16.84 48.75
CA PHE A 14 4.21 -15.77 48.44
C PHE A 14 4.91 -14.46 48.07
N ALA A 15 6.00 -14.11 48.75
CA ALA A 15 6.85 -12.97 48.38
C ALA A 15 7.50 -13.16 47.00
N ALA A 16 7.96 -14.38 46.68
CA ALA A 16 8.51 -14.70 45.37
C ALA A 16 7.47 -14.58 44.24
N LEU A 17 6.23 -15.04 44.46
CA LEU A 17 5.14 -14.88 43.48
C LEU A 17 4.76 -13.41 43.28
N ALA A 18 4.80 -12.60 44.34
CA ALA A 18 4.49 -11.17 44.25
C ALA A 18 5.46 -10.41 43.34
N LEU A 19 6.73 -10.84 43.21
CA LEU A 19 7.69 -10.21 42.29
C LEU A 19 7.34 -10.46 40.81
N PHE A 20 6.81 -11.63 40.46
CA PHE A 20 6.46 -11.96 39.08
C PHE A 20 5.12 -11.34 38.63
N ALA A 21 4.28 -10.87 39.57
CA ALA A 21 2.98 -10.26 39.28
C ALA A 21 3.08 -8.83 38.71
N CYS A 22 4.26 -8.20 38.73
CA CYS A 22 4.48 -6.86 38.20
C CYS A 22 4.94 -6.84 36.73
N ALA A 23 4.90 -7.96 36.01
CA ALA A 23 5.24 -7.98 34.59
C ALA A 23 4.21 -7.19 33.76
N LYS A 24 4.67 -6.15 33.06
CA LYS A 24 3.83 -5.36 32.15
C LYS A 24 3.41 -6.25 30.97
N PRO A 25 2.12 -6.27 30.58
CA PRO A 25 1.69 -6.99 29.39
C PRO A 25 2.43 -6.48 28.16
N ALA A 26 2.81 -7.40 27.26
CA ALA A 26 3.43 -7.04 25.99
C ALA A 26 2.47 -6.11 25.22
N SER A 27 2.98 -4.98 24.77
CA SER A 27 2.20 -4.00 24.00
C SER A 27 2.10 -4.43 22.55
N ASP A 28 0.89 -4.42 21.99
CA ASP A 28 0.63 -4.68 20.57
C ASP A 28 0.93 -3.46 19.67
N THR A 29 1.73 -2.51 20.18
CA THR A 29 2.06 -1.26 19.52
C THR A 29 3.51 -1.31 19.06
N LEU A 30 3.71 -1.29 17.74
CA LEU A 30 5.02 -1.05 17.16
C LEU A 30 5.24 0.46 17.02
N ALA A 31 6.34 0.95 17.60
CA ALA A 31 6.83 2.29 17.31
C ALA A 31 7.80 2.21 16.13
N GLY A 32 7.47 2.90 15.03
CA GLY A 32 8.28 2.90 13.82
C GLY A 32 7.71 3.84 12.76
N TYR A 33 8.39 3.93 11.62
CA TYR A 33 7.96 4.72 10.47
C TYR A 33 7.68 3.79 9.29
N GLY A 34 6.53 3.96 8.65
CA GLY A 34 6.20 3.27 7.41
C GLY A 34 6.67 4.11 6.23
N GLU A 35 7.52 3.55 5.38
CA GLU A 35 7.94 4.18 4.13
C GLU A 35 7.20 3.58 2.94
N ALA A 36 7.04 4.38 1.88
CA ALA A 36 6.52 3.94 0.61
C ALA A 36 7.45 4.41 -0.52
N GLN A 37 7.48 3.63 -1.60
CA GLN A 37 8.14 4.04 -2.82
C GLN A 37 7.14 4.83 -3.67
N TYR A 38 7.44 6.11 -3.88
CA TYR A 38 6.62 6.99 -4.70
C TYR A 38 7.18 7.06 -6.11
N VAL A 39 6.30 6.91 -7.09
CA VAL A 39 6.63 7.11 -8.50
C VAL A 39 5.73 8.20 -9.07
N TYR A 40 6.34 9.11 -9.82
CA TYR A 40 5.61 10.12 -10.57
C TYR A 40 5.43 9.60 -11.99
N LEU A 41 4.17 9.42 -12.37
CA LEU A 41 3.78 8.89 -13.67
C LEU A 41 3.28 10.04 -14.55
N ALA A 42 3.72 10.04 -15.80
CA ALA A 42 3.23 10.93 -16.84
C ALA A 42 3.09 10.16 -18.14
N ALA A 43 2.23 10.64 -19.04
CA ALA A 43 2.18 10.11 -20.40
C ALA A 43 3.50 10.44 -21.13
N MET A 44 3.95 9.51 -21.99
CA MET A 44 5.13 9.74 -22.83
C MET A 44 4.87 10.80 -23.89
N ASP A 45 3.64 10.86 -24.41
CA ASP A 45 3.19 11.86 -25.36
C ASP A 45 2.39 12.97 -24.66
N GLY A 46 2.58 14.19 -25.15
CA GLY A 46 1.77 15.33 -24.72
C GLY A 46 0.37 15.30 -25.33
N GLY A 47 -0.63 15.75 -24.58
CA GLY A 47 -2.01 15.81 -25.06
C GLY A 47 -2.98 16.23 -23.98
N ARG A 48 -4.26 16.35 -24.37
CA ARG A 48 -5.34 16.59 -23.41
C ARG A 48 -5.80 15.26 -22.83
N ILE A 49 -6.00 15.21 -21.52
CA ILE A 49 -6.66 14.07 -20.87
C ILE A 49 -8.13 14.04 -21.31
N ALA A 50 -8.53 12.97 -21.99
CA ALA A 50 -9.92 12.72 -22.35
C ALA A 50 -10.69 12.16 -21.15
N LYS A 51 -10.05 11.29 -20.36
CA LYS A 51 -10.68 10.62 -19.22
C LYS A 51 -9.65 10.23 -18.16
N LEU A 52 -10.06 10.32 -16.89
CA LEU A 52 -9.32 9.78 -15.74
C LEU A 52 -10.11 8.59 -15.19
N ASN A 53 -9.47 7.44 -15.06
CA ASN A 53 -10.10 6.16 -14.67
C ASN A 53 -9.91 5.81 -13.20
N VAL A 54 -9.20 6.66 -12.44
CA VAL A 54 -8.85 6.44 -11.04
C VAL A 54 -9.14 7.68 -10.19
N ARG A 55 -9.20 7.49 -8.88
CA ARG A 55 -9.32 8.53 -7.86
C ARG A 55 -8.22 8.36 -6.81
N GLU A 56 -7.99 9.41 -6.03
CA GLU A 56 -7.05 9.35 -4.92
C GLU A 56 -7.47 8.28 -3.90
N GLY A 57 -6.50 7.47 -3.48
CA GLY A 57 -6.71 6.35 -2.57
C GLY A 57 -7.05 5.02 -3.25
N ASP A 58 -7.27 4.99 -4.57
CA ASP A 58 -7.53 3.74 -5.28
C ASP A 58 -6.31 2.81 -5.29
N VAL A 59 -6.56 1.52 -5.07
CA VAL A 59 -5.56 0.47 -5.26
C VAL A 59 -5.56 0.05 -6.73
N VAL A 60 -4.41 0.13 -7.38
CA VAL A 60 -4.26 -0.16 -8.82
C VAL A 60 -3.30 -1.32 -9.05
N ALA A 61 -3.61 -2.16 -10.04
CA ALA A 61 -2.71 -3.22 -10.48
C ALA A 61 -1.71 -2.69 -11.51
N ALA A 62 -0.56 -3.37 -11.66
CA ALA A 62 0.39 -3.07 -12.72
C ALA A 62 -0.28 -3.21 -14.10
N GLY A 63 -0.04 -2.23 -14.98
CA GLY A 63 -0.66 -2.17 -16.31
C GLY A 63 -2.10 -1.62 -16.34
N ALA A 64 -2.66 -1.22 -15.19
CA ALA A 64 -3.95 -0.55 -15.17
C ALA A 64 -3.90 0.78 -15.96
N VAL A 65 -4.94 1.04 -16.76
CA VAL A 65 -5.07 2.29 -17.52
C VAL A 65 -5.56 3.40 -16.58
N LEU A 66 -4.64 4.27 -16.15
CA LEU A 66 -4.94 5.34 -15.20
C LEU A 66 -5.69 6.52 -15.85
N ALA A 67 -5.32 6.87 -17.08
CA ALA A 67 -5.93 7.96 -17.84
C ALA A 67 -5.86 7.67 -19.34
N GLU A 68 -6.77 8.30 -20.09
CA GLU A 68 -6.84 8.21 -21.54
C GLU A 68 -6.58 9.60 -22.14
N LEU A 69 -5.72 9.66 -23.16
CA LEU A 69 -5.46 10.88 -23.93
C LEU A 69 -6.48 11.05 -25.06
N ASP A 70 -6.78 12.30 -25.41
CA ASP A 70 -7.53 12.63 -26.60
C ASP A 70 -6.68 12.33 -27.86
N THR A 71 -7.10 11.32 -28.61
CA THR A 71 -6.38 10.84 -29.80
C THR A 71 -6.93 11.37 -31.12
N ALA A 72 -7.95 12.24 -31.11
CA ALA A 72 -8.62 12.68 -32.33
C ALA A 72 -7.64 13.27 -33.36
N ARG A 73 -6.69 14.09 -32.88
CA ARG A 73 -5.68 14.73 -33.74
C ARG A 73 -4.65 13.74 -34.29
N VAL A 74 -4.21 12.79 -33.45
CA VAL A 74 -3.25 11.74 -33.83
C VAL A 74 -3.85 10.80 -34.87
N ASN A 75 -5.10 10.39 -34.65
CA ASN A 75 -5.83 9.51 -35.56
C ASN A 75 -6.05 10.18 -36.93
N ALA A 76 -6.41 11.47 -36.95
CA ALA A 76 -6.57 12.21 -38.19
C ALA A 76 -5.26 12.29 -38.99
N ALA A 77 -4.13 12.52 -38.32
CA ALA A 77 -2.81 12.55 -38.96
C ALA A 77 -2.42 11.17 -39.52
N ALA A 78 -2.65 10.09 -38.78
CA ALA A 78 -2.37 8.72 -39.22
C ALA A 78 -3.19 8.32 -40.46
N GLN A 79 -4.47 8.68 -40.50
CA GLN A 79 -5.33 8.45 -41.66
C GLN A 79 -4.87 9.24 -42.89
N GLY A 80 -4.40 10.48 -42.69
CA GLY A 80 -3.83 11.30 -43.75
C GLY A 80 -2.57 10.68 -44.36
N ALA A 81 -1.67 10.12 -43.53
CA ALA A 81 -0.46 9.45 -44.00
C ALA A 81 -0.77 8.22 -44.85
N GLY A 82 -1.66 7.33 -44.37
CA GLY A 82 -2.02 6.12 -45.11
C GLY A 82 -2.70 6.39 -46.45
N SER A 83 -3.49 7.47 -46.56
CA SER A 83 -4.10 7.86 -47.84
C SER A 83 -3.09 8.43 -48.84
N ALA A 84 -2.04 9.12 -48.37
CA ALA A 84 -0.95 9.60 -49.21
C ALA A 84 -0.12 8.44 -49.79
N GLU A 85 0.25 7.45 -48.97
CA GLU A 85 0.98 6.26 -49.44
C GLU A 85 0.18 5.44 -50.45
N ALA A 86 -1.12 5.25 -50.21
CA ALA A 86 -1.99 4.53 -51.14
C ALA A 86 -2.15 5.26 -52.50
N ALA A 87 -2.07 6.59 -52.50
CA ALA A 87 -2.09 7.39 -53.72
C ALA A 87 -0.78 7.33 -54.51
N GLN A 88 0.36 7.12 -53.83
CA GLN A 88 1.69 6.98 -54.45
C GLN A 88 1.96 5.57 -54.97
N ALA A 89 1.28 4.56 -54.44
CA ALA A 89 1.39 3.16 -54.86
C ALA A 89 0.52 2.81 -56.08
N ARG A 90 -0.15 3.79 -56.68
CA ARG A 90 -0.92 3.67 -57.93
C ARG A 90 -0.22 4.39 -59.06
#